data_AF-A0A967T7J6-F1
#
_entry.id   AF-A0A967T7J6-F1
#
_cell.length_a   1.000
_cell.length_b   1.000
_cell.length_c   1.000
_cell.angle_alpha   90.00
_cell.angle_beta   90.00
_cell.angle_gamma   90.00
#
_symmetry.space_group_name_H-M   'P 1'
#
loop_
_entity.id
_entity.type
_entity.pdbx_description
1 polymer ?
#
loop_
_entity_poly.entity_id
_entity_poly.type
_entity_poly.pdbx_seq_one_letter_code
_entity_poly.pdbx_strand_id
1 'polypeptide(L)' 'VHLVGSSLGGWIALEMAVRNTSRLASLTLAAPAGIHVEGLQPGDLFLWSPEETLRRLFHDPKL' A
#
# COMPACT_ATOMS: atom_id res chain seq x y z
N VAL A 1 -15.55 -10.27 -8.97
CA VAL A 1 -15.17 -8.84 -9.09
C VAL A 1 -13.66 -8.73 -8.98
N HIS A 2 -13.01 -7.97 -9.85
CA HIS A 2 -11.60 -7.60 -9.68
C HIS A 2 -11.55 -6.29 -8.90
N LEU A 3 -10.93 -6.30 -7.72
CA LEU A 3 -10.80 -5.11 -6.88
C LEU A 3 -9.38 -4.57 -6.96
N VAL A 4 -9.25 -3.30 -7.33
CA VAL A 4 -7.95 -2.60 -7.42
C VAL A 4 -7.97 -1.44 -6.45
N GLY A 5 -6.96 -1.36 -5.58
CA GLY A 5 -6.79 -0.26 -4.63
C GLY A 5 -5.40 0.37 -4.76
N SER A 6 -5.34 1.69 -4.68
CA SER A 6 -4.09 2.47 -4.72
C SER A 6 -3.94 3.33 -3.47
N SER A 7 -2.73 3.43 -2.91
CA SER A 7 -2.45 4.24 -1.71
C SER A 7 -3.41 3.89 -0.57
N LEU A 8 -4.13 4.87 -0.01
CA LEU A 8 -5.16 4.64 1.00
C LEU A 8 -6.28 3.68 0.51
N GLY A 9 -6.63 3.75 -0.76
CA GLY A 9 -7.61 2.83 -1.37
C GLY A 9 -7.11 1.38 -1.38
N GLY A 10 -5.79 1.15 -1.41
CA GLY A 10 -5.19 -0.17 -1.25
C GLY A 10 -5.42 -0.75 0.14
N TRP A 11 -5.28 0.07 1.18
CA TRP A 11 -5.60 -0.35 2.55
C TRP A 11 -7.08 -0.71 2.70
N ILE A 12 -7.98 0.15 2.19
CA ILE A 12 -9.43 -0.11 2.22
C ILE A 12 -9.77 -1.40 1.48
N ALA A 13 -9.20 -1.61 0.29
CA ALA A 13 -9.42 -2.83 -0.49
C ALA A 13 -8.92 -4.09 0.25
N LEU A 14 -7.79 -3.99 0.97
CA LEU A 14 -7.26 -5.07 1.79
C LEU A 14 -8.19 -5.35 2.99
N GLU A 15 -8.66 -4.31 3.70
CA GLU A 15 -9.59 -4.45 4.82
C GLU A 15 -10.91 -5.13 4.40
N MET A 16 -11.40 -4.84 3.18
CA MET A 16 -12.54 -5.54 2.59
C MET A 16 -12.23 -7.03 2.35
N ALA A 17 -11.07 -7.33 1.77
CA ALA A 17 -10.65 -8.69 1.45
C ALA A 17 -10.44 -9.55 2.69
N VAL A 18 -9.85 -9.01 3.77
CA VAL A 18 -9.69 -9.69 5.06
C VAL A 18 -11.05 -10.11 5.65
N ARG A 19 -12.09 -9.30 5.43
CA ARG A 19 -13.45 -9.57 5.94
C ARG A 19 -14.23 -10.55 5.07
N ASN A 20 -14.11 -10.45 3.75
CA ASN A 20 -14.86 -11.31 2.83
C ASN A 20 -14.24 -11.36 1.43
N THR A 21 -13.86 -12.56 0.98
CA THR A 21 -13.33 -12.81 -0.37
C THR A 21 -14.33 -13.48 -1.31
N SER A 22 -15.52 -13.87 -0.87
CA SER A 22 -16.49 -14.70 -1.64
C SER A 22 -16.88 -14.11 -3.01
N ARG A 23 -16.76 -12.79 -3.20
CA ARG A 23 -17.07 -12.09 -4.45
C ARG A 23 -15.83 -11.59 -5.20
N LEU A 24 -14.64 -11.74 -4.61
CA LEU A 24 -13.38 -11.25 -5.18
C LEU A 24 -12.78 -12.34 -6.08
N ALA A 25 -12.61 -12.01 -7.36
CA ALA A 25 -11.89 -12.83 -8.32
C ALA A 25 -10.39 -12.52 -8.30
N SER A 26 -10.02 -11.26 -8.01
CA SER A 26 -8.64 -10.87 -7.71
C SER A 26 -8.62 -9.60 -6.85
N LEU A 27 -7.49 -9.40 -6.18
CA LEU A 27 -7.13 -8.18 -5.46
C LEU A 27 -5.78 -7.68 -5.99
N THR A 28 -5.75 -6.43 -6.46
CA THR A 28 -4.51 -5.75 -6.86
C THR A 28 -4.29 -4.54 -5.95
N LEU A 29 -3.11 -4.47 -5.34
CA LEU A 29 -2.73 -3.38 -4.44
C LEU A 29 -1.55 -2.61 -5.03
N ALA A 30 -1.75 -1.32 -5.32
CA ALA A 30 -0.71 -0.43 -5.83
C ALA A 30 -0.27 0.53 -4.71
N ALA A 31 0.95 0.33 -4.20
CA ALA A 31 1.50 1.11 -3.07
C ALA A 31 0.49 1.30 -1.91
N PRO A 32 -0.13 0.22 -1.39
CA PRO A 32 -1.15 0.35 -0.34
C PRO A 32 -0.57 0.99 0.92
N ALA A 33 -1.26 1.99 1.47
CA ALA A 33 -0.81 2.66 2.68
C ALA A 33 -0.94 1.74 3.90
N GLY A 34 -0.01 1.86 4.86
CA GLY A 34 -0.16 1.27 6.20
C GLY A 34 -0.16 -0.25 6.30
N ILE A 35 0.17 -0.98 5.22
CA ILE A 35 0.30 -2.45 5.30
C ILE A 35 1.62 -2.82 5.98
N HIS A 36 1.58 -3.87 6.81
CA HIS A 36 2.80 -4.47 7.33
C HIS A 36 3.43 -5.37 6.26
N VAL A 37 4.73 -5.18 6.03
CA VAL A 37 5.55 -6.03 5.17
C VAL A 37 6.70 -6.55 6.02
N GLU A 38 6.86 -7.87 6.07
CA GLU A 38 7.92 -8.50 6.84
C GLU A 38 9.29 -7.97 6.42
N GLY A 39 10.15 -7.64 7.39
CA GLY A 39 11.48 -7.08 7.14
C GLY A 39 11.50 -5.59 6.78
N LEU A 40 10.34 -4.93 6.63
CA LEU A 40 10.26 -3.49 6.40
C LEU A 40 9.71 -2.75 7.62
N GLN A 41 10.35 -1.63 7.95
CA GLN A 41 9.83 -0.72 8.95
C GLN A 41 8.58 -0.01 8.40
N PRO A 42 7.45 0.01 9.14
CA PRO A 42 6.27 0.75 8.75
C PRO A 42 6.60 2.23 8.51
N GLY A 43 6.14 2.74 7.37
CA GLY A 43 6.27 4.13 7.02
C GLY A 43 5.13 4.98 7.53
N ASP A 44 5.43 6.15 8.07
CA ASP A 44 4.43 7.20 8.28
C ASP A 44 4.67 8.32 7.27
N LEU A 45 3.84 8.34 6.23
CA LEU A 45 3.90 9.31 5.14
C LEU A 45 3.77 10.77 5.64
N PHE A 46 3.13 10.98 6.80
CA PHE A 46 2.91 12.31 7.37
C PHE A 46 4.07 12.78 8.27
N LEU A 47 4.96 11.87 8.68
CA LEU A 47 6.09 12.19 9.54
C LEU A 47 7.42 12.27 8.79
N TRP A 48 7.51 11.71 7.59
CA TRP A 48 8.72 11.79 6.79
C TRP A 48 9.07 13.21 6.39
N SER A 49 10.36 13.53 6.44
CA SER A 49 10.87 14.74 5.79
C SER A 49 10.61 14.68 4.27
N PRO A 50 10.63 15.83 3.57
CA PRO A 50 10.50 15.83 2.11
C PRO A 50 11.55 14.96 1.41
N GLU A 51 12.77 14.92 1.94
CA GLU A 51 13.86 14.10 1.39
C GLU A 51 13.64 12.60 1.62
N GLU A 52 13.19 12.21 2.81
CA GLU A 52 12.79 10.81 3.07
C GLU A 52 11.61 10.39 2.20
N THR A 53 10.64 11.28 2.00
CA THR A 53 9.47 11.04 1.15
C THR A 53 9.91 10.71 -0.27
N LEU A 54 10.80 11.52 -0.86
CA LEU A 54 11.39 11.27 -2.17
C LEU A 54 12.10 9.91 -2.22
N ARG A 55 12.99 9.63 -1.27
CA ARG A 55 13.75 8.37 -1.23
C ARG A 55 12.87 7.13 -1.07
N ARG A 56 11.71 7.24 -0.40
CA ARG A 56 10.85 6.10 -0.07
C ARG A 56 9.71 5.89 -1.06
N LEU A 57 9.31 6.92 -1.81
CA LEU A 57 8.30 6.78 -2.87
C LEU A 57 8.80 5.99 -4.07
N PHE A 58 10.10 6.03 -4.34
CA PHE A 58 10.71 5.34 -5.46
C PHE A 58 11.57 4.17 -4.99
N HIS A 59 11.34 2.99 -5.57
CA HIS A 59 12.19 1.83 -5.32
C HIS A 59 13.59 2.02 -5.92
N ASP A 60 13.67 2.64 -7.11
CA ASP A 60 14.95 3.00 -7.73
C ASP A 60 15.29 4.45 -7.38
N PRO A 61 16.36 4.70 -6.60
CA PRO A 61 16.78 6.05 -6.22
C PRO A 61 17.42 6.85 -7.37
N LYS A 62 17.61 6.25 -8.55
CA LYS A 62 18.12 6.92 -9.75
C LYS A 62 17.02 7.48 -10.66
N LEU A 63 15.76 7.15 -10.36
CA LEU A 63 14.56 7.79 -10.95
C LEU A 63 14.17 9.01 -10.13
#